data_AF-A0A817LM05-F1
#
_entry.id   AF-A0A817LM05-F1
#
_cell.length_a   1.000
_cell.length_b   1.000
_cell.length_c   1.000
_cell.angle_alpha   90.00
_cell.angle_beta   90.00
_cell.angle_gamma   90.00
#
_symmetry.space_group_name_H-M   'P 1'
#
loop_
_entity.id
_entity.type
_entity.pdbx_description
1 polymer ?
#
loop_
_entity_poly.entity_id
_entity_poly.type
_entity_poly.pdbx_seq_one_letter_code
_entity_poly.pdbx_strand_id
1 'polypeptide(L)'
;MIFVVFDNTYHIGTICTPFGQSFNCTDQLLAWPDASLATTDSQFEGITYNSINDTYFVAQETIPTEMKEVFRANIFEIRIILTDSTPIRVLESCTINWDFPTDNKGIEGLEFVTHQGSGHSYLLGLCEVNDCDPKSTSNNNGRILVREKKEATKTRKENCFKEIYTI
;
A
#
# COMPACT_ATOMS: atom_id res chain seq x y z
N MET A 1 -0.33 -16.00 10.61
CA MET A 1 -0.31 -14.61 11.12
C MET A 1 -0.88 -13.72 10.04
N ILE A 2 -1.67 -12.71 10.41
CA ILE A 2 -2.18 -11.68 9.49
C ILE A 2 -1.57 -10.35 9.90
N PHE A 3 -1.24 -9.52 8.91
CA PHE A 3 -0.80 -8.16 9.13
C PHE A 3 -1.92 -7.20 8.74
N VAL A 4 -2.13 -6.17 9.55
CA VAL A 4 -3.11 -5.11 9.31
C VAL A 4 -2.44 -3.76 9.47
N VAL A 5 -2.93 -2.78 8.74
CA VAL A 5 -2.52 -1.38 8.85
C VAL A 5 -3.66 -0.56 9.43
N PHE A 6 -3.33 0.62 9.92
CA PHE A 6 -4.27 1.57 10.52
C PHE A 6 -4.06 2.92 9.87
N ASP A 7 -5.14 3.67 9.65
CA ASP A 7 -5.16 5.02 9.09
C ASP A 7 -4.56 6.06 10.05
N ASN A 8 -4.76 5.86 11.35
CA ASN A 8 -4.46 6.82 12.41
C ASN A 8 -3.10 6.60 13.10
N THR A 9 -2.29 5.65 12.65
CA THR A 9 -1.01 5.39 13.31
C THR A 9 0.02 4.71 12.42
N TYR A 10 1.28 5.12 12.60
CA TYR A 10 2.45 4.47 12.00
C TYR A 10 2.82 3.15 12.71
N HIS A 11 1.86 2.22 12.76
CA HIS A 11 2.06 0.86 13.24
C HIS A 11 1.46 -0.16 12.27
N ILE A 12 2.03 -1.37 12.28
CA ILE A 12 1.44 -2.55 11.64
C ILE A 12 1.01 -3.50 12.75
N GLY A 13 -0.27 -3.84 12.77
CA GLY A 13 -0.80 -4.84 13.69
C GLY A 13 -0.44 -6.24 13.21
N THR A 14 0.03 -7.08 14.12
CA THR A 14 0.13 -8.53 13.90
C THR A 14 -1.02 -9.21 14.62
N ILE A 15 -1.74 -10.07 13.88
CA ILE A 15 -2.86 -10.84 14.39
C ILE A 15 -2.51 -12.33 14.33
N CYS A 16 -2.45 -12.93 15.51
CA CYS A 16 -2.07 -14.30 15.79
C CYS A 16 -3.27 -15.21 15.97
N THR A 17 -4.48 -14.68 16.17
CA THR A 17 -5.71 -15.47 16.29
C THR A 17 -6.74 -15.17 15.20
N PRO A 18 -6.38 -15.19 13.90
CA PRO A 18 -7.37 -14.89 12.87
C PRO A 18 -8.41 -16.00 12.79
N PHE A 19 -9.68 -15.60 12.67
CA PHE A 19 -10.82 -16.51 12.52
C PHE A 19 -10.92 -17.59 13.61
N GLY A 20 -10.46 -17.28 14.84
CA GLY A 20 -10.51 -18.19 15.98
C GLY A 20 -9.43 -19.27 16.00
N GLN A 21 -8.48 -19.26 15.06
CA GLN A 21 -7.32 -20.17 15.06
C GLN A 21 -6.10 -19.48 15.66
N SER A 22 -5.61 -19.99 16.78
CA SER A 22 -4.39 -19.46 17.40
C SER A 22 -3.14 -20.00 16.71
N PHE A 23 -2.35 -19.08 16.17
CA PHE A 23 -0.95 -19.30 15.85
C PHE A 23 -0.13 -19.13 17.14
N ASN A 24 0.95 -19.88 17.28
CA ASN A 24 1.90 -19.79 18.39
C ASN A 24 2.72 -18.47 18.31
N CYS A 25 2.04 -17.35 18.45
CA CYS A 25 2.58 -16.00 18.45
C CYS A 25 1.68 -15.07 19.28
N THR A 26 2.11 -13.82 19.48
CA THR A 26 1.40 -12.82 20.28
C THR A 26 0.99 -11.65 19.40
N ASP A 27 -0.25 -11.19 19.56
CA ASP A 27 -0.73 -9.95 18.93
C ASP A 27 0.13 -8.78 19.42
N GLN A 28 0.66 -8.01 18.49
CA GLN A 28 1.51 -6.86 18.80
C GLN A 28 1.41 -5.79 17.71
N LEU A 29 1.68 -4.55 18.11
CA LEU A 29 1.87 -3.42 17.20
C LEU A 29 3.35 -3.28 16.88
N LEU A 30 3.69 -3.36 15.59
CA LEU A 30 5.03 -3.13 15.09
C LEU A 30 5.16 -1.65 14.72
N ALA A 31 6.01 -0.92 15.43
CA ALA A 31 6.27 0.49 15.13
C ALA A 31 6.97 0.65 13.77
N TRP A 32 6.52 1.62 12.99
CA TRP A 32 7.21 2.05 11.77
C TRP A 32 8.64 2.53 12.11
N PRO A 33 9.64 2.30 11.23
CA PRO A 33 11.04 2.58 11.58
C PRO A 33 11.37 4.07 11.75
N ASP A 34 10.53 4.98 11.22
CA ASP A 34 10.71 6.42 11.43
C ASP A 34 9.97 6.88 12.70
N ALA A 35 10.73 7.04 13.79
CA ALA A 35 10.21 7.47 15.07
C ALA A 35 9.65 8.90 15.08
N SER A 36 10.00 9.74 14.09
CA SER A 36 9.47 11.11 14.00
C SER A 36 7.99 11.13 13.64
N LEU A 37 7.46 10.02 13.11
CA LEU A 37 6.07 9.86 12.68
C LEU A 37 5.18 9.20 13.75
N ALA A 38 5.72 8.91 14.94
CA ALA A 38 5.02 8.11 15.96
C ALA A 38 3.71 8.75 16.47
N THR A 39 3.57 10.08 16.36
CA THR A 39 2.40 10.83 16.83
C THR A 39 1.57 11.42 15.68
N THR A 40 1.82 10.98 14.45
CA THR A 40 1.11 11.45 13.26
C THR A 40 0.25 10.33 12.68
N ASP A 41 -0.82 10.71 12.00
CA ASP A 41 -1.64 9.76 11.26
C ASP A 41 -0.85 9.24 10.05
N SER A 42 -0.85 7.93 9.85
CA SER A 42 -0.11 7.28 8.75
C SER A 42 -0.83 7.39 7.43
N GLN A 43 -2.16 7.49 7.49
CA GLN A 43 -3.06 7.36 6.36
C GLN A 43 -2.79 6.05 5.61
N PHE A 44 -2.48 4.96 6.32
CA PHE A 44 -2.34 3.66 5.68
C PHE A 44 -3.71 3.03 5.43
N GLU A 45 -3.95 2.68 4.18
CA GLU A 45 -5.26 2.27 3.68
C GLU A 45 -5.28 0.84 3.11
N GLY A 46 -4.12 0.19 3.05
CA GLY A 46 -4.06 -1.20 2.59
C GLY A 46 -2.72 -1.85 2.80
N ILE A 47 -2.72 -3.17 2.94
CA ILE A 47 -1.52 -4.01 2.95
C ILE A 47 -1.78 -5.29 2.17
N THR A 48 -0.83 -5.68 1.33
CA THR A 48 -0.89 -6.96 0.60
C THR A 48 0.47 -7.64 0.58
N TYR A 49 0.47 -8.96 0.40
CA TYR A 49 1.67 -9.79 0.44
C TYR A 49 2.23 -10.03 -0.95
N ASN A 50 3.55 -9.84 -1.10
CA ASN A 50 4.30 -10.20 -2.29
C ASN A 50 5.04 -11.52 -2.07
N SER A 51 4.48 -12.60 -2.62
CA SER A 51 5.05 -13.94 -2.47
C SER A 51 6.34 -14.19 -3.27
N ILE A 52 6.73 -13.28 -4.18
CA ILE A 52 7.91 -13.48 -5.04
C ILE A 52 9.20 -13.30 -4.23
N ASN A 53 9.24 -12.31 -3.35
CA ASN A 53 10.45 -11.90 -2.62
C ASN A 53 10.24 -11.78 -1.11
N ASP A 54 9.11 -12.29 -0.59
CA ASP A 54 8.74 -12.26 0.83
C ASP A 54 8.78 -10.83 1.38
N THR A 55 7.98 -9.97 0.76
CA THR A 55 7.77 -8.56 1.15
C THR A 55 6.28 -8.25 1.22
N TYR A 56 5.96 -7.07 1.70
CA TYR A 56 4.60 -6.53 1.75
C TYR A 56 4.57 -5.18 1.03
N PHE A 57 3.45 -4.89 0.38
CA PHE A 57 3.14 -3.55 -0.09
C PHE A 57 2.15 -2.90 0.86
N VAL A 58 2.43 -1.68 1.29
CA VAL A 58 1.54 -0.85 2.10
C VAL A 58 1.12 0.37 1.30
N ALA A 59 -0.18 0.59 1.15
CA ALA A 59 -0.73 1.82 0.59
C ALA A 59 -0.84 2.86 1.68
N GLN A 60 -0.31 4.03 1.38
CA GLN A 60 -0.62 5.27 2.05
C GLN A 60 -1.53 6.09 1.13
N GLU A 61 -2.48 6.79 1.74
CA GLU A 61 -3.34 7.79 1.10
C GLU A 61 -2.48 8.85 0.37
N THR A 62 -3.14 9.74 -0.33
CA THR A 62 -2.45 10.67 -1.20
C THR A 62 -1.60 11.68 -0.43
N ILE A 63 -0.41 11.90 -0.96
CA ILE A 63 0.49 12.96 -0.52
C ILE A 63 0.50 14.08 -1.56
N PRO A 64 0.59 15.35 -1.15
CA PRO A 64 0.78 16.45 -2.08
C PRO A 64 2.11 16.29 -2.82
N THR A 65 2.09 16.46 -4.14
CA THR A 65 3.33 16.48 -4.94
C THR A 65 3.97 17.87 -4.95
N GLU A 66 5.15 18.00 -5.57
CA GLU A 66 5.79 19.31 -5.81
C GLU A 66 4.89 20.25 -6.64
N MET A 67 4.00 19.68 -7.45
CA MET A 67 2.95 20.43 -8.13
C MET A 67 1.78 20.62 -7.18
N LYS A 68 1.50 21.89 -6.83
CA LYS A 68 0.34 22.25 -6.01
C LYS A 68 -0.95 21.67 -6.61
N GLU A 69 -1.83 21.18 -5.75
CA GLU A 69 -3.13 20.59 -6.10
C GLU A 69 -3.05 19.27 -6.90
N VAL A 70 -1.87 18.63 -6.96
CA VAL A 70 -1.73 17.26 -7.45
C VAL A 70 -1.42 16.35 -6.27
N PHE A 71 -2.29 15.38 -6.06
CA PHE A 71 -2.22 14.41 -4.97
C PHE A 71 -1.97 13.02 -5.53
N ARG A 72 -1.07 12.25 -4.92
CA ARG A 72 -0.74 10.89 -5.39
C ARG A 72 -0.53 9.94 -4.24
N ALA A 73 -1.13 8.76 -4.34
CA ALA A 73 -0.93 7.69 -3.37
C ALA A 73 0.54 7.21 -3.37
N ASN A 74 1.01 6.81 -2.19
CA ASN A 74 2.36 6.28 -2.02
C ASN A 74 2.28 4.80 -1.62
N ILE A 75 3.11 3.97 -2.27
CA ILE A 75 3.23 2.55 -1.98
C ILE A 75 4.59 2.29 -1.37
N PHE A 76 4.61 1.78 -0.15
CA PHE A 76 5.82 1.28 0.48
C PHE A 76 5.98 -0.20 0.19
N GLU A 77 7.17 -0.61 -0.26
CA GLU A 77 7.57 -2.01 -0.20
C GLU A 77 8.34 -2.22 1.11
N ILE A 78 7.89 -3.14 1.95
CA ILE A 78 8.47 -3.39 3.26
C ILE A 78 8.80 -4.87 3.45
N ARG A 79 9.78 -5.14 4.31
CA ARG A 79 10.00 -6.47 4.87
C ARG A 79 9.76 -6.46 6.36
N ILE A 80 9.09 -7.49 6.86
CA ILE A 80 8.80 -7.68 8.28
C ILE A 80 9.68 -8.81 8.83
N ILE A 81 10.51 -8.52 9.83
CA ILE A 81 11.42 -9.46 10.49
C ILE A 81 11.16 -9.37 12.00
N LEU A 82 10.26 -10.22 12.50
CA LEU A 82 9.76 -10.14 13.88
C LEU A 82 10.83 -10.34 14.97
N THR A 83 11.98 -10.91 14.62
CA THR A 83 13.10 -11.14 15.55
C THR A 83 14.01 -9.92 15.71
N ASP A 84 13.88 -8.92 14.85
CA ASP A 84 14.72 -7.72 14.89
C ASP A 84 14.22 -6.72 15.93
N SER A 85 15.12 -5.90 16.46
CA SER A 85 14.76 -4.76 17.31
C SER A 85 13.93 -3.70 16.58
N THR A 86 14.02 -3.67 15.25
CA THR A 86 13.23 -2.82 14.35
C THR A 86 12.57 -3.73 13.33
N PRO A 87 11.38 -4.27 13.62
CA PRO A 87 10.78 -5.35 12.83
C PRO A 87 10.42 -4.96 11.39
N ILE A 88 10.21 -3.68 11.11
CA ILE A 88 9.82 -3.20 9.78
C ILE A 88 11.04 -2.57 9.10
N ARG A 89 11.36 -3.05 7.90
CA ARG A 89 12.36 -2.46 7.00
C ARG A 89 11.68 -1.92 5.75
N VAL A 90 11.73 -0.62 5.52
CA VAL A 90 11.25 -0.01 4.27
C VAL A 90 12.30 -0.25 3.19
N LEU A 91 11.93 -0.98 2.15
CA LEU A 91 12.79 -1.34 1.02
C LEU A 91 12.66 -0.30 -0.10
N GLU A 92 11.44 0.13 -0.37
CA GLU A 92 11.11 1.10 -1.42
C GLU A 92 9.92 1.97 -1.01
N SER A 93 9.83 3.18 -1.54
CA SER A 93 8.68 4.07 -1.43
C SER A 93 8.40 4.62 -2.82
N CYS A 94 7.18 4.45 -3.31
CA CYS A 94 6.84 4.65 -4.70
C CYS A 94 5.52 5.40 -4.82
N THR A 95 5.58 6.63 -5.31
CA THR A 95 4.38 7.34 -5.71
C THR A 95 3.76 6.68 -6.95
N ILE A 96 2.45 6.44 -6.92
CA ILE A 96 1.72 5.96 -8.10
C ILE A 96 1.48 7.14 -9.03
N ASN A 97 1.72 6.95 -10.31
CA ASN A 97 1.37 7.93 -11.34
C ASN A 97 -0.15 7.90 -11.61
N TRP A 98 -0.92 8.44 -10.68
CA TRP A 98 -2.35 8.70 -10.78
C TRP A 98 -2.67 9.92 -9.94
N ASP A 99 -3.28 10.93 -10.56
CA ASP A 99 -3.57 12.19 -9.88
C ASP A 99 -4.96 12.08 -9.25
N PHE A 100 -4.98 12.12 -7.93
CA PHE A 100 -6.20 12.17 -7.15
C PHE A 100 -6.67 13.63 -7.01
N PRO A 101 -7.99 13.86 -6.95
CA PRO A 101 -8.56 15.20 -6.99
C PRO A 101 -8.47 15.96 -5.67
N THR A 102 -8.34 15.25 -4.54
CA THR A 102 -8.21 15.81 -3.19
C THR A 102 -7.22 14.96 -2.38
N ASP A 103 -6.72 15.52 -1.28
CA ASP A 103 -5.80 14.88 -0.34
C ASP A 103 -6.46 13.73 0.44
N ASN A 104 -7.76 13.85 0.71
CA ASN A 104 -8.55 12.85 1.44
C ASN A 104 -9.17 11.76 0.54
N LYS A 105 -8.48 11.42 -0.55
CA LYS A 105 -8.87 10.36 -1.49
C LYS A 105 -7.68 9.45 -1.71
N GLY A 106 -7.93 8.17 -1.97
CA GLY A 106 -6.83 7.24 -2.14
C GLY A 106 -7.21 5.85 -2.60
N ILE A 107 -6.32 4.92 -2.25
CA ILE A 107 -6.51 3.48 -2.45
C ILE A 107 -6.96 2.89 -1.12
N GLU A 108 -8.15 2.31 -1.03
CA GLU A 108 -8.73 1.73 0.22
C GLU A 108 -8.51 0.21 0.34
N GLY A 109 -7.76 -0.36 -0.60
CA GLY A 109 -7.52 -1.79 -0.64
C GLY A 109 -6.43 -2.12 -1.64
N LEU A 110 -5.58 -3.07 -1.26
CA LEU A 110 -4.49 -3.54 -2.10
C LEU A 110 -4.57 -5.04 -2.27
N GLU A 111 -4.31 -5.49 -3.49
CA GLU A 111 -4.02 -6.88 -3.78
C GLU A 111 -2.84 -6.98 -4.75
N PHE A 112 -1.97 -7.96 -4.56
CA PHE A 112 -0.84 -8.21 -5.44
C PHE A 112 -0.94 -9.60 -6.07
N VAL A 113 -0.95 -9.65 -7.40
CA VAL A 113 -1.13 -10.90 -8.15
C VAL A 113 -0.02 -11.09 -9.16
N THR A 114 0.40 -12.34 -9.34
CA THR A 114 1.33 -12.74 -10.41
C THR A 114 0.59 -13.58 -11.43
N HIS A 115 0.58 -13.14 -12.68
CA HIS A 115 -0.01 -13.90 -13.77
C HIS A 115 0.91 -15.05 -14.17
N GLN A 116 0.49 -16.28 -13.88
CA GLN A 116 1.31 -17.49 -14.05
C GLN A 116 1.79 -17.71 -15.50
N GLY A 117 0.99 -17.33 -16.50
CA GLY A 117 1.33 -17.56 -17.90
C GLY A 117 2.37 -16.60 -18.48
N SER A 118 2.39 -15.34 -18.02
CA SER A 118 3.36 -14.33 -18.49
C SER A 118 4.49 -14.08 -17.51
N GLY A 119 4.34 -14.45 -16.24
CA GLY A 119 5.25 -14.09 -15.15
C GLY A 119 5.13 -12.62 -14.71
N HIS A 120 4.21 -11.85 -15.31
CA HIS A 120 4.04 -10.45 -14.96
C HIS A 120 3.32 -10.31 -13.62
N SER A 121 3.66 -9.27 -12.88
CA SER A 121 3.09 -9.01 -11.55
C SER A 121 2.36 -7.68 -11.51
N TYR A 122 1.20 -7.67 -10.87
CA TYR A 122 0.29 -6.55 -10.85
C TYR A 122 -0.12 -6.21 -9.42
N LEU A 123 -0.03 -4.93 -9.09
CA LEU A 123 -0.68 -4.33 -7.93
C LEU A 123 -2.05 -3.83 -8.37
N LEU A 124 -3.07 -4.24 -7.63
CA LEU A 124 -4.46 -3.87 -7.80
C LEU A 124 -4.85 -2.98 -6.62
N GLY A 125 -5.18 -1.73 -6.90
CA GLY A 125 -5.64 -0.77 -5.88
C GLY A 125 -7.12 -0.49 -6.02
N LEU A 126 -7.92 -0.70 -4.98
CA LEU A 126 -9.32 -0.28 -4.94
C LEU A 126 -9.39 1.22 -4.71
N CYS A 127 -9.99 1.96 -5.64
CA CYS A 127 -10.24 3.40 -5.50
C CYS A 127 -11.30 3.69 -4.43
N GLU A 128 -11.03 4.67 -3.57
CA GLU A 128 -12.07 5.30 -2.76
C GLU A 128 -13.08 6.02 -3.67
N VAL A 129 -14.35 5.60 -3.59
CA VAL A 129 -15.46 6.19 -4.36
C VAL A 129 -15.29 6.01 -5.88
N ASN A 130 -16.35 6.27 -6.64
CA ASN A 130 -16.37 6.05 -8.09
C ASN A 130 -15.31 6.91 -8.79
N ASP A 131 -14.52 6.25 -9.63
CA ASP A 131 -13.46 6.84 -10.45
C ASP A 131 -12.30 7.47 -9.66
N CYS A 132 -12.17 7.21 -8.36
CA CYS A 132 -11.32 8.03 -7.49
C CYS A 132 -11.68 9.55 -7.61
N ASP A 133 -12.92 9.88 -8.02
CA ASP A 133 -13.41 11.25 -8.25
C ASP A 133 -14.62 11.54 -7.35
N PRO A 134 -14.51 12.45 -6.36
CA PRO A 134 -15.61 12.80 -5.48
C PRO A 134 -16.75 13.52 -6.20
N LYS A 135 -16.54 13.98 -7.45
CA LYS A 135 -17.56 14.63 -8.28
C LYS A 135 -18.26 13.66 -9.23
N SER A 136 -17.83 12.39 -9.30
CA SER A 136 -18.49 11.40 -10.15
C SER A 136 -19.87 11.09 -9.59
N THR A 137 -20.92 11.56 -10.28
CA THR A 137 -22.33 11.26 -9.98
C THR A 137 -22.77 9.92 -10.56
N SER A 138 -21.84 9.17 -11.15
CA SER A 138 -22.13 7.87 -11.74
C SER A 138 -22.40 6.85 -10.61
N ASN A 139 -23.50 6.09 -10.71
CA ASN A 139 -23.78 4.94 -9.85
C ASN A 139 -22.92 3.73 -10.28
N ASN A 140 -21.61 3.94 -10.39
CA ASN A 140 -20.69 2.89 -10.81
C ASN A 140 -20.28 2.06 -9.58
N ASN A 141 -19.79 0.84 -9.83
CA ASN A 141 -19.16 0.01 -8.82
C ASN A 141 -17.70 0.45 -8.78
N GLY A 142 -17.13 0.72 -7.59
CA GLY A 142 -15.78 1.30 -7.43
C GLY A 142 -14.70 0.72 -8.35
N ARG A 143 -13.70 1.52 -8.68
CA ARG A 143 -12.70 1.18 -9.70
C ARG A 143 -11.48 0.46 -9.14
N ILE A 144 -10.82 -0.33 -9.98
CA ILE A 144 -9.52 -0.92 -9.66
C ILE A 144 -8.45 -0.29 -10.54
N LEU A 145 -7.46 0.32 -9.88
CA LEU A 145 -6.22 0.76 -10.50
C LEU A 145 -5.32 -0.46 -10.72
N VAL A 146 -5.03 -0.79 -11.98
CA VAL A 146 -4.12 -1.90 -12.31
C VAL A 146 -2.75 -1.35 -12.67
N ARG A 147 -1.74 -1.82 -11.95
CA ARG A 147 -0.37 -1.32 -11.99
C ARG A 147 0.62 -2.47 -12.09
N GLU A 148 1.40 -2.54 -13.16
CA GLU A 148 2.42 -3.58 -13.33
C GLU A 148 3.70 -3.21 -12.56
N LYS A 149 4.20 -4.10 -11.71
CA LYS A 149 5.46 -3.89 -10.98
C LYS A 149 6.61 -3.94 -11.98
N LYS A 150 7.42 -2.88 -11.99
CA LYS A 150 8.68 -2.87 -12.75
C LYS A 150 9.79 -3.46 -11.88
N GLU A 151 10.78 -4.07 -12.52
CA GLU A 151 12.02 -4.39 -11.84
C GLU A 151 12.69 -3.10 -11.34
N ALA A 152 13.23 -3.16 -10.12
CA ALA A 152 13.97 -2.05 -9.54
C ALA A 152 15.21 -1.77 -10.41
N THR A 153 15.17 -0.67 -11.16
CA THR A 153 16.37 -0.16 -11.84
C THR A 153 17.12 0.73 -10.86
N LYS A 154 18.46 0.59 -10.78
CA LYS A 154 19.34 1.29 -9.83
C LYS A 154 19.21 2.83 -9.82
N THR A 155 18.44 3.41 -10.73
CA THR A 155 18.45 4.83 -11.08
C THR A 155 17.10 5.55 -10.94
N ARG A 156 15.99 4.89 -10.59
CA ARG A 156 14.71 5.59 -10.39
C ARG A 156 14.02 5.16 -9.10
N LYS A 157 13.95 6.10 -8.15
CA LYS A 157 13.10 6.02 -6.94
C LYS A 157 11.64 6.42 -7.23
N GLU A 158 11.34 6.80 -8.47
CA GLU A 158 10.03 7.29 -8.89
C GLU A 158 9.44 6.36 -9.95
N ASN A 159 8.18 5.98 -9.78
CA ASN A 159 7.40 5.15 -10.72
C ASN A 159 7.84 3.68 -10.82
N CYS A 160 7.92 3.01 -9.66
CA CYS A 160 8.14 1.57 -9.51
C CYS A 160 7.05 0.71 -10.17
N PHE A 161 5.91 1.33 -10.48
CA PHE A 161 4.82 0.69 -11.18
C PHE A 161 4.55 1.37 -12.52
N LYS A 162 4.21 0.58 -13.53
CA LYS A 162 3.70 1.04 -14.82
C LYS A 162 2.18 1.05 -14.79
N GLU A 163 1.57 2.14 -15.26
CA GLU A 163 0.14 2.14 -15.54
C GLU A 163 -0.17 1.20 -16.70
N ILE A 164 -1.20 0.37 -16.51
CA ILE A 164 -1.70 -0.54 -17.54
C ILE A 164 -3.11 -0.11 -17.94
N TYR A 165 -4.03 -0.04 -16.99
CA TYR A 165 -5.39 0.48 -17.18
C TYR A 165 -6.08 0.70 -15.82
N THR A 166 -7.28 1.29 -15.88
CA THR A 166 -8.23 1.40 -14.77
C THR A 166 -9.51 0.71 -15.22
N ILE A 167 -10.01 -0.24 -14.43
CA ILE A 167 -11.26 -0.98 -14.66
C ILE A 167 -12.38 -0.50 -13.74
#